data_AF-A0A090X633-F1
#
_entry.id   AF-A0A090X633-F1
#
_cell.length_a   1.000
_cell.length_b   1.000
_cell.length_c   1.000
_cell.angle_alpha   90.00
_cell.angle_beta   90.00
_cell.angle_gamma   90.00
#
_symmetry.space_group_name_H-M   'P 1'
#
loop_
_entity.id
_entity.type
_entity.pdbx_description
1 polymer ?
#
loop_
_entity_poly.entity_id
_entity_poly.type
_entity_poly.pdbx_seq_one_letter_code
_entity_poly.pdbx_strand_id
1 'polypeptide(L)'
;MAMTYPPVVELNSSLLCKKMVEGIQTYTKQPIYLHLDHSVSVDMCKQAIDDGYHSVMIDGSQKSLKENIAMTKEVVKYAESAGVLVEAEIGKIMGA
;
A
#
# COMPACT_ATOMS: atom_id res chain seq x y z
N MET A 1 5.13 3.97 11.63
CA MET A 1 4.74 3.39 10.33
C MET A 1 5.86 3.71 9.34
N ALA A 2 6.37 2.71 8.63
CA ALA A 2 7.26 2.88 7.48
C ALA A 2 6.41 2.90 6.22
N MET A 3 6.73 3.79 5.28
CA MET A 3 5.95 3.99 4.06
C MET A 3 6.84 3.81 2.85
N THR A 4 6.29 3.22 1.79
CA THR A 4 6.94 3.11 0.48
C THR A 4 6.03 3.70 -0.58
N TYR A 5 6.62 4.39 -1.56
CA TYR A 5 5.92 4.88 -2.75
C TYR A 5 6.14 3.93 -3.94
N PRO A 6 5.31 3.99 -5.00
CA PRO A 6 5.45 3.11 -6.16
C PRO A 6 6.87 3.11 -6.77
N PRO A 7 7.56 4.26 -6.95
CA PRO A 7 8.94 4.24 -7.46
C PRO A 7 9.94 3.50 -6.56
N VAL A 8 9.71 3.50 -5.24
CA VAL A 8 10.55 2.75 -4.29
C VAL A 8 10.30 1.26 -4.44
N VAL A 9 9.05 0.85 -4.60
CA VAL A 9 8.65 -0.54 -4.81
C VAL A 9 9.10 -1.06 -6.17
N GLU A 10 9.03 -0.24 -7.22
CA GLU A 10 9.54 -0.59 -8.56
C GLU A 10 11.05 -0.80 -8.55
N LEU A 11 11.80 0.05 -7.86
CA LEU A 11 13.25 -0.05 -7.78
C LEU A 11 13.71 -1.23 -6.92
N ASN A 12 13.03 -1.47 -5.79
CA ASN A 12 13.52 -2.40 -4.77
C ASN A 12 12.75 -3.72 -4.72
N SER A 13 11.56 -3.82 -5.31
CA SER A 13 10.49 -4.79 -5.00
C SER A 13 9.85 -4.59 -3.61
N SER A 14 8.56 -4.91 -3.50
CA SER A 14 7.83 -4.90 -2.22
C SER A 14 8.42 -5.92 -1.24
N LEU A 15 8.87 -7.09 -1.73
CA LEU A 15 9.53 -8.10 -0.90
C LEU A 15 10.82 -7.56 -0.24
N LEU A 16 11.70 -6.88 -0.98
CA LEU A 16 12.91 -6.30 -0.40
C LEU A 16 12.56 -5.24 0.64
N CYS A 17 11.58 -4.37 0.36
CA CYS A 17 11.07 -3.40 1.31
C CYS A 17 10.58 -4.07 2.61
N LYS A 18 9.85 -5.19 2.50
CA LYS A 18 9.44 -5.99 3.66
C LYS A 18 10.64 -6.50 4.45
N LYS A 19 11.66 -7.05 3.77
CA LYS A 19 12.87 -7.57 4.43
C LYS A 19 13.68 -6.48 5.11
N MET A 20 13.75 -5.28 4.55
CA MET A 20 14.37 -4.13 5.21
C MET A 20 13.64 -3.76 6.49
N VAL A 21 12.30 -3.71 6.48
CA VAL A 21 11.50 -3.43 7.69
C VAL A 21 11.65 -4.53 8.74
N GLU A 22 11.69 -5.80 8.35
CA GLU A 22 11.98 -6.92 9.27
C GLU A 22 13.35 -6.78 9.94
N GLY A 23 14.37 -6.36 9.18
CA GLY A 23 15.69 -6.05 9.72
C GLY A 23 15.66 -4.89 10.72
N ILE A 24 15.02 -3.77 10.35
CA ILE A 24 14.92 -2.58 11.20
C ILE A 24 14.14 -2.88 12.50
N GLN A 25 13.10 -3.73 12.43
CA GLN A 25 12.32 -4.15 13.59
C GLN A 25 13.18 -4.77 14.70
N THR A 26 14.34 -5.35 14.38
CA THR A 26 15.25 -5.93 15.38
C THR A 26 15.90 -4.88 16.30
N TYR A 27 15.93 -3.61 15.89
CA TYR A 27 16.54 -2.51 16.65
C TYR A 27 15.56 -1.79 17.58
N THR A 28 14.28 -2.16 17.58
CA THR A 28 13.25 -1.49 18.37
C THR A 28 12.22 -2.48 18.92
N LYS A 29 11.66 -2.16 20.08
CA LYS A 29 10.57 -2.95 20.68
C LYS A 29 9.19 -2.49 20.19
N GLN A 30 9.10 -1.31 19.58
CA GLN A 30 7.86 -0.79 19.02
C GLN A 30 7.57 -1.45 17.66
N PRO A 31 6.31 -1.84 17.39
CA PRO A 31 5.96 -2.44 16.12
C PRO A 31 6.08 -1.44 14.96
N ILE A 32 6.71 -1.87 13.87
CA ILE A 32 6.82 -1.10 12.63
C ILE A 32 5.81 -1.66 11.62
N TYR A 33 4.74 -0.91 11.40
CA TYR A 33 3.79 -1.17 10.32
C TYR A 33 4.34 -0.66 9.00
N LEU A 34 4.29 -1.49 7.96
CA LEU A 34 4.69 -1.16 6.60
C LEU A 34 3.46 -0.88 5.75
N HIS A 35 3.46 0.27 5.08
CA HIS A 35 2.36 0.75 4.24
C HIS A 35 2.85 1.09 2.82
N LEU A 36 2.07 0.68 1.81
CA LEU A 36 2.26 1.11 0.41
C LEU A 36 1.43 2.39 0.19
N ASP A 37 2.11 3.50 -0.01
CA ASP A 37 1.49 4.82 -0.16
C ASP A 37 1.21 5.15 -1.64
N HIS A 38 0.07 5.77 -1.92
CA HIS A 38 -0.37 6.25 -3.25
C HIS A 38 -0.13 5.31 -4.45
N SER A 39 -0.42 4.01 -4.33
CA SER A 39 -0.37 3.11 -5.50
C SER A 39 -1.52 3.39 -6.45
N VAL A 40 -1.24 3.58 -7.74
CA VAL A 40 -2.27 3.69 -8.80
C VAL A 40 -2.58 2.34 -9.47
N SER A 41 -1.97 1.25 -8.98
CA SER A 41 -2.06 -0.09 -9.55
C SER A 41 -2.63 -1.08 -8.55
N VAL A 42 -3.76 -1.70 -8.91
CA VAL A 42 -4.36 -2.78 -8.13
C VAL A 42 -3.40 -3.96 -7.98
N ASP A 43 -2.67 -4.30 -9.04
CA ASP A 43 -1.74 -5.44 -9.01
C ASP A 43 -0.54 -5.19 -8.10
N MET A 44 -0.04 -3.95 -8.03
CA MET A 44 1.00 -3.59 -7.07
C MET A 44 0.49 -3.69 -5.63
N CYS A 45 -0.76 -3.29 -5.37
CA CYS A 45 -1.38 -3.48 -4.06
C CYS A 45 -1.47 -4.96 -3.69
N LYS A 46 -1.92 -5.82 -4.62
CA LYS A 46 -1.98 -7.27 -4.41
C LYS A 46 -0.60 -7.86 -4.13
N GLN A 47 0.41 -7.49 -4.91
CA GLN A 47 1.78 -7.95 -4.70
C GLN A 47 2.34 -7.51 -3.34
N ALA A 48 2.08 -6.27 -2.92
CA ALA A 48 2.48 -5.78 -1.62
C ALA A 48 1.79 -6.55 -0.47
N ILE A 49 0.50 -6.87 -0.63
CA ILE A 49 -0.26 -7.73 0.30
C ILE A 49 0.38 -9.11 0.39
N ASP A 50 0.67 -9.75 -0.76
CA ASP A 50 1.28 -11.08 -0.83
C ASP A 50 2.68 -11.10 -0.20
N ASP A 51 3.44 -10.01 -0.36
CA ASP A 51 4.77 -9.83 0.24
C ASP A 51 4.73 -9.50 1.73
N GLY A 52 3.54 -9.37 2.33
CA GLY A 52 3.34 -9.20 3.77
C GLY A 52 3.31 -7.75 4.24
N TYR A 53 2.88 -6.81 3.40
CA TYR A 53 2.57 -5.45 3.87
C TYR A 53 1.41 -5.47 4.86
N HIS A 54 1.41 -4.53 5.80
CA HIS A 54 0.36 -4.43 6.82
C HIS A 54 -0.79 -3.53 6.38
N SER A 55 -0.52 -2.64 5.42
CA SER A 55 -1.49 -1.71 4.85
C SER A 55 -1.10 -1.33 3.43
N VAL A 56 -2.08 -1.04 2.58
CA VAL A 56 -1.88 -0.52 1.23
C VAL A 56 -2.86 0.62 0.94
N MET A 57 -2.44 1.58 0.13
CA MET A 57 -3.29 2.64 -0.41
C MET A 57 -3.45 2.45 -1.91
N ILE A 58 -4.70 2.42 -2.36
CA ILE A 58 -5.06 2.48 -3.79
C ILE A 58 -5.59 3.87 -4.12
N ASP A 59 -4.83 4.62 -4.89
CA ASP A 59 -5.09 5.99 -5.28
C ASP A 59 -5.76 6.04 -6.66
N GLY A 60 -7.10 6.01 -6.64
CA GLY A 60 -7.95 6.26 -7.80
C GLY A 60 -8.37 7.72 -7.95
N SER A 61 -7.73 8.68 -7.27
CA SER A 61 -8.14 10.09 -7.22
C SER A 61 -8.24 10.76 -8.60
N GLN A 62 -7.41 10.32 -9.55
CA GLN A 62 -7.38 10.82 -10.92
C GLN A 62 -8.36 10.12 -11.87
N LYS A 63 -9.10 9.11 -11.38
CA LYS A 63 -10.11 8.35 -12.14
C LYS A 63 -11.51 8.90 -11.88
N SER A 64 -12.49 8.47 -12.67
CA SER A 64 -13.89 8.74 -12.32
C SER A 64 -14.21 8.10 -10.97
N LEU A 65 -15.13 8.71 -10.20
CA LEU A 65 -15.53 8.16 -8.90
C LEU A 65 -15.99 6.70 -9.00
N LYS A 66 -16.66 6.33 -10.11
CA LYS A 66 -17.10 4.95 -10.36
C LYS A 66 -15.92 3.99 -10.51
N GLU A 67 -14.88 4.38 -11.25
CA GLU A 67 -13.67 3.57 -11.42
C GLU A 67 -12.88 3.49 -10.11
N ASN A 68 -12.75 4.60 -9.38
CA ASN A 68 -12.08 4.63 -8.08
C ASN A 68 -12.75 3.65 -7.11
N ILE A 69 -14.09 3.73 -6.96
CA ILE A 69 -14.86 2.77 -6.14
C ILE A 69 -14.63 1.32 -6.58
N ALA A 70 -14.56 1.05 -7.88
CA ALA A 70 -14.33 -0.31 -8.39
C ALA A 70 -12.93 -0.82 -8.02
N MET A 71 -11.89 -0.01 -8.24
CA MET A 71 -10.50 -0.32 -7.87
C MET A 71 -10.35 -0.53 -6.36
N THR A 72 -10.91 0.37 -5.54
CA THR A 72 -10.89 0.24 -4.09
C THR A 72 -11.56 -1.04 -3.62
N LYS A 73 -12.75 -1.37 -4.15
CA LYS A 73 -13.46 -2.61 -3.80
C LYS A 73 -12.66 -3.85 -4.14
N GLU A 74 -11.96 -3.84 -5.26
CA GLU A 74 -11.11 -4.96 -5.66
C GLU A 74 -9.96 -5.18 -4.68
N VAL A 75 -9.27 -4.10 -4.30
CA VAL A 75 -8.17 -4.17 -3.31
C VAL A 75 -8.67 -4.55 -1.93
N VAL A 76 -9.79 -3.98 -1.46
CA VAL A 76 -10.43 -4.36 -0.18
C VAL A 76 -10.75 -5.84 -0.15
N LYS A 77 -11.42 -6.36 -1.19
CA LYS A 77 -11.77 -7.78 -1.27
C LYS A 77 -10.54 -8.69 -1.23
N TYR A 78 -9.43 -8.27 -1.84
CA TYR A 78 -8.18 -9.04 -1.81
C TYR A 78 -7.49 -8.97 -0.43
N ALA A 79 -7.49 -7.79 0.19
CA ALA A 79 -6.85 -7.53 1.48
C ALA A 79 -7.57 -8.21 2.65
N GLU A 80 -8.90 -8.38 2.57
CA GLU A 80 -9.73 -9.00 3.61
C GLU A 80 -9.21 -10.38 4.03
N SER A 81 -8.84 -11.25 3.07
CA SER A 81 -8.33 -12.59 3.39
C SER A 81 -6.95 -12.58 4.06
N ALA A 82 -6.18 -11.51 3.88
CA ALA A 82 -4.85 -11.35 4.45
C ALA A 82 -4.84 -10.51 5.75
N GLY A 83 -5.99 -9.96 6.16
CA GLY A 83 -6.07 -9.06 7.31
C GLY A 83 -5.32 -7.73 7.11
N VAL A 84 -5.14 -7.30 5.87
CA VAL A 84 -4.41 -6.08 5.51
C VAL A 84 -5.35 -4.88 5.44
N LEU A 85 -4.91 -3.74 5.97
CA LEU A 85 -5.69 -2.51 5.92
C LEU A 85 -5.62 -1.87 4.53
N VAL A 86 -6.70 -1.20 4.12
CA VAL A 86 -6.77 -0.51 2.84
C VAL A 86 -7.14 0.95 3.04
N GLU A 87 -6.35 1.83 2.45
CA GLU A 87 -6.60 3.26 2.32
C GLU A 87 -6.98 3.61 0.87
N ALA A 88 -7.80 4.64 0.70
CA ALA A 88 -8.18 5.17 -0.62
C ALA A 88 -8.36 6.69 -0.55
N GLU A 89 -8.14 7.37 -1.67
CA GLU A 89 -8.27 8.83 -1.78
C GLU A 89 -9.51 9.24 -2.61
N ILE A 90 -10.22 10.26 -2.14
CA ILE A 90 -11.29 10.95 -2.89
C ILE A 90 -10.94 12.43 -2.97
N GLY A 91 -10.97 12.99 -4.18
CA GLY A 91 -10.54 14.37 -4.43
C GLY A 91 -9.04 14.43 -4.68
N LYS A 92 -8.45 15.63 -4.62
CA LYS A 92 -7.01 15.83 -4.80
C LYS A 92 -6.50 16.69 -3.66
N ILE A 93 -5.49 16.21 -2.95
CA ILE A 93 -4.71 17.08 -2.06
C ILE A 93 -3.87 18.00 -2.94
N MET A 94 -4.28 19.26 -3.07
CA MET A 94 -3.45 20.28 -3.70
C MET A 94 -2.43 20.77 -2.67
N GLY A 95 -1.15 20.75 -3.05
CA GLY A 95 -0.11 21.43 -2.28
C GLY A 95 -0.41 22.92 -2.17
N ALA A 96 -0.01 23.51 -1.04
CA ALA A 96 -0.05 24.96 -0.85
C ALA A 96 0.96 25.67 -1.77
#